data_AF-A0A816PLC7-F1
#
_entry.id   AF-A0A816PLC7-F1
#
_cell.length_a   1.000
_cell.length_b   1.000
_cell.length_c   1.000
_cell.angle_alpha   90.00
_cell.angle_beta   90.00
_cell.angle_gamma   90.00
#
_symmetry.space_group_name_H-M   'P 1'
#
loop_
_entity.id
_entity.type
_entity.pdbx_description
1 polymer ?
#
loop_
_entity_poly.entity_id
_entity_poly.type
_entity_poly.pdbx_seq_one_letter_code
_entity_poly.pdbx_strand_id
1 'polypeptide(L)'
;MENTIQGCVHPSLIEKFGDGLHEGAIIEICKFNLQDYNKNYKISYHKFQIRLTERTTIACVEQQLPQTPPEKFRFRNYEEFAQLKDSTYDLYDVIGCIKNIEKTDVRSKTTPVLRRVIQLYC
;
A
#
# COMPACT_ATOMS: atom_id res chain seq x y z
N MET A 1 -10.29 15.16 -1.31
CA MET A 1 -11.20 14.04 -1.04
C MET A 1 -10.38 12.78 -0.91
N GLU A 2 -10.70 11.93 0.06
CA GLU A 2 -10.00 10.67 0.20
C GLU A 2 -10.64 9.61 -0.71
N ASN A 3 -9.98 9.37 -1.85
CA ASN A 3 -10.49 8.48 -2.89
C ASN A 3 -9.78 7.11 -2.87
N THR A 4 -9.30 6.68 -1.69
CA THR A 4 -8.55 5.43 -1.55
C THR A 4 -9.32 4.51 -0.62
N ILE A 5 -9.51 3.26 -1.01
CA ILE A 5 -10.18 2.24 -0.22
C ILE A 5 -9.32 0.98 -0.24
N GLN A 6 -9.20 0.30 0.91
CA GLN A 6 -8.48 -0.96 0.99
C GLN A 6 -9.35 -2.10 0.47
N GLY A 7 -8.76 -3.00 -0.32
CA GLY A 7 -9.39 -4.24 -0.77
C GLY A 7 -8.68 -5.47 -0.21
N CYS A 8 -9.41 -6.56 0.00
CA CYS A 8 -8.85 -7.86 0.39
C CYS A 8 -9.45 -9.01 -0.42
N VAL A 9 -8.63 -10.05 -0.61
CA VAL A 9 -8.98 -11.31 -1.27
C VAL A 9 -8.76 -12.45 -0.28
N HIS A 10 -9.71 -13.40 -0.22
CA HIS A 10 -9.52 -14.60 0.59
C HIS A 10 -8.46 -15.50 -0.07
N PRO A 11 -7.59 -16.20 0.67
CA PRO A 11 -6.53 -17.04 0.08
C PRO A 11 -7.00 -18.03 -0.98
N SER A 12 -8.18 -18.62 -0.80
CA SER A 12 -8.79 -19.56 -1.77
C SER A 12 -9.15 -18.92 -3.12
N LEU A 13 -9.16 -17.59 -3.22
CA LEU A 13 -9.52 -16.85 -4.43
C LEU A 13 -8.30 -16.18 -5.07
N ILE A 14 -7.09 -16.36 -4.53
CA ILE A 14 -5.89 -15.71 -5.05
C ILE A 14 -5.65 -16.14 -6.50
N GLU A 15 -5.71 -17.43 -6.82
CA GLU A 15 -5.50 -17.92 -8.19
C GLU A 15 -6.48 -17.30 -9.20
N LYS A 16 -7.72 -17.05 -8.78
CA LYS A 16 -8.76 -16.45 -9.63
C LYS A 16 -8.47 -14.99 -10.01
N PHE A 17 -7.86 -14.23 -9.09
CA PHE A 17 -7.67 -12.79 -9.26
C PHE A 17 -6.21 -12.38 -9.46
N GLY A 18 -5.25 -13.27 -9.20
CA GLY A 18 -3.82 -12.95 -9.11
C GLY A 18 -3.27 -12.27 -10.36
N ASP A 19 -3.58 -12.78 -11.55
CA ASP A 19 -3.08 -12.21 -12.80
C ASP A 19 -3.64 -10.81 -13.09
N GLY A 20 -4.90 -10.57 -12.71
CA GLY A 20 -5.58 -9.28 -12.93
C GLY A 20 -5.34 -8.25 -11.84
N LEU A 21 -4.83 -8.66 -10.67
CA LEU A 21 -4.51 -7.78 -9.54
C LEU A 21 -3.00 -7.65 -9.38
N HIS A 22 -2.41 -6.79 -10.20
CA HIS A 22 -1.00 -6.44 -10.09
C HIS A 22 -0.81 -4.92 -9.92
N GLU A 23 0.33 -4.53 -9.38
CA GLU A 23 0.68 -3.13 -9.15
C GLU A 23 0.65 -2.34 -10.48
N GLY A 24 0.05 -1.14 -10.44
CA GLY A 24 -0.10 -0.27 -11.61
C GLY A 24 -1.27 -0.63 -12.55
N ALA A 25 -1.97 -1.74 -12.34
CA ALA A 25 -3.13 -2.11 -13.15
C ALA A 25 -4.32 -1.17 -12.92
N ILE A 26 -4.95 -0.73 -14.02
CA ILE A 26 -6.24 -0.05 -13.98
C ILE A 26 -7.33 -1.08 -14.27
N ILE A 27 -8.17 -1.33 -13.28
CA ILE A 27 -9.19 -2.37 -13.35
C ILE A 27 -10.57 -1.83 -13.01
N GLU A 28 -11.58 -2.40 -13.67
CA GLU A 28 -12.95 -2.33 -13.23
C GLU A 28 -13.24 -3.51 -12.30
N ILE A 29 -13.86 -3.25 -11.14
CA ILE A 29 -14.25 -4.27 -10.17
C ILE A 29 -15.76 -4.21 -9.96
N CYS A 30 -16.47 -5.32 -10.15
CA CYS A 30 -17.91 -5.39 -9.96
C CYS A 30 -18.30 -6.49 -8.96
N LYS A 31 -19.50 -6.35 -8.35
CA LYS A 31 -20.10 -7.37 -7.46
C LYS A 31 -19.21 -7.75 -6.26
N PHE A 32 -18.48 -6.78 -5.72
CA PHE A 32 -17.73 -6.93 -4.47
C PHE A 32 -18.60 -6.68 -3.24
N ASN A 33 -18.10 -7.05 -2.06
CA ASN A 33 -18.75 -6.72 -0.79
C ASN A 33 -18.04 -5.55 -0.11
N LEU A 34 -18.78 -4.77 0.67
CA LEU A 34 -18.21 -3.83 1.62
C LEU A 34 -18.24 -4.44 3.03
N GLN A 35 -17.19 -4.18 3.80
CA GLN A 35 -17.14 -4.51 5.23
C GLN A 35 -16.65 -3.30 6.02
N ASP A 36 -16.96 -3.27 7.30
CA ASP A 36 -16.40 -2.28 8.21
C ASP A 36 -14.88 -2.41 8.28
N TYR A 37 -14.23 -1.26 8.41
CA TYR A 37 -12.78 -1.14 8.44
C TYR A 37 -12.18 -1.76 9.72
N ASN A 38 -11.15 -2.59 9.59
CA ASN A 38 -10.39 -3.09 10.74
C ASN A 38 -9.43 -2.00 11.24
N LYS A 39 -9.61 -1.56 12.49
CA LYS A 39 -8.85 -0.44 13.07
C LYS A 39 -7.36 -0.73 13.29
N ASN A 40 -6.93 -1.99 13.25
CA ASN A 40 -5.59 -2.36 13.72
C ASN A 40 -4.46 -2.18 12.71
N TYR A 41 -4.74 -1.86 11.43
CA TYR A 41 -3.70 -1.63 10.41
C TYR A 41 -4.21 -0.61 9.39
N LYS A 42 -4.02 0.69 9.69
CA LYS A 42 -4.69 1.77 8.96
C LYS A 42 -4.00 2.23 7.66
N ILE A 43 -4.27 1.57 6.54
CA ILE A 43 -3.72 1.95 5.22
C ILE A 43 -4.55 3.09 4.59
N SER A 44 -5.89 3.05 4.73
CA SER A 44 -6.81 4.09 4.26
C SER A 44 -7.67 4.66 5.41
N TYR A 45 -8.05 5.95 5.33
CA TYR A 45 -9.04 6.57 6.22
C TYR A 45 -10.50 6.31 5.82
N HIS A 46 -10.75 5.54 4.75
CA HIS A 46 -12.08 5.14 4.35
C HIS A 46 -12.74 4.23 5.40
N LYS A 47 -14.02 4.50 5.72
CA LYS A 47 -14.80 3.78 6.76
C LYS A 47 -15.10 2.32 6.43
N PHE A 48 -14.97 1.94 5.16
CA PHE A 48 -15.21 0.59 4.66
C PHE A 48 -13.98 0.04 3.95
N GLN A 49 -13.90 -1.29 3.88
CA GLN A 49 -12.98 -2.04 3.04
C GLN A 49 -13.76 -2.87 2.01
N ILE A 50 -13.17 -3.07 0.83
CA ILE A 50 -13.67 -3.97 -0.21
C ILE A 50 -13.25 -5.40 0.13
N ARG A 51 -14.18 -6.35 0.00
CA ARG A 51 -13.89 -7.79 0.03
C ARG A 51 -14.30 -8.43 -1.28
N LEU A 52 -13.32 -9.02 -1.97
CA LEU A 52 -13.55 -9.83 -3.17
C LEU A 52 -14.11 -11.19 -2.78
N THR A 53 -15.05 -11.67 -3.59
CA THR A 53 -15.81 -12.90 -3.35
C THR A 53 -15.92 -13.71 -4.64
N GLU A 54 -16.52 -14.90 -4.58
CA GLU A 54 -16.71 -15.72 -5.77
C GLU A 54 -17.57 -15.08 -6.87
N ARG A 55 -18.47 -14.16 -6.52
CA ARG A 55 -19.28 -13.43 -7.50
C ARG A 55 -18.58 -12.20 -8.08
N THR A 56 -17.43 -11.82 -7.52
CA THR A 56 -16.71 -10.63 -7.93
C THR A 56 -16.04 -10.86 -9.27
N THR A 57 -16.15 -9.87 -10.14
CA THR A 57 -15.52 -9.87 -11.48
C THR A 57 -14.57 -8.70 -11.58
N ILE A 58 -13.42 -8.93 -12.23
CA ILE A 58 -12.44 -7.89 -12.56
C ILE A 58 -12.22 -7.87 -14.08
N ALA A 59 -12.04 -6.68 -14.64
CA ALA A 59 -11.68 -6.49 -16.04
C ALA A 59 -10.58 -5.43 -16.16
N CYS A 60 -9.56 -5.70 -16.98
CA CYS A 60 -8.54 -4.72 -17.30
C CYS A 60 -9.14 -3.63 -18.21
N VAL A 61 -8.82 -2.38 -17.94
CA VAL A 61 -9.29 -1.25 -18.74
C VAL A 61 -8.14 -0.72 -19.59
N GLU A 62 -8.21 -0.94 -20.90
CA GLU A 62 -7.28 -0.32 -21.86
C GLU A 62 -7.56 1.20 -21.95
N GLN A 63 -6.52 1.99 -21.77
CA GLN A 63 -6.58 3.37 -21.25
C GLN A 63 -7.27 4.40 -22.16
N GLN A 64 -8.30 5.08 -21.61
CA GLN A 64 -8.60 6.51 -21.86
C GLN A 64 -9.06 7.23 -20.58
N LEU A 65 -8.72 6.71 -19.39
CA LEU A 65 -9.13 7.32 -18.12
C LEU A 65 -8.08 8.32 -17.61
N PRO A 66 -8.49 9.34 -16.82
CA PRO A 66 -7.58 10.33 -16.25
C PRO A 66 -6.42 9.64 -15.54
N GLN A 67 -5.23 10.24 -15.64
CA GLN A 67 -3.99 9.77 -15.02
C GLN A 67 -4.16 9.66 -13.49
N THR A 68 -4.66 8.52 -13.01
CA THR A 68 -4.67 8.20 -11.59
C THR A 68 -3.21 8.14 -11.15
N PRO A 69 -2.81 8.87 -10.09
CA PRO A 69 -1.44 8.79 -9.59
C PRO A 69 -1.09 7.34 -9.27
N PRO A 70 0.06 6.83 -9.75
CA PRO A 70 0.44 5.42 -9.56
C PRO A 70 0.60 5.07 -8.08
N GLU A 71 1.14 6.00 -7.29
CA GLU A 71 1.25 5.84 -5.85
C GLU A 71 0.59 7.01 -5.08
N LYS A 72 0.19 6.71 -3.84
CA LYS A 72 -0.30 7.70 -2.88
C LYS A 72 0.47 7.56 -1.57
N PHE A 73 1.43 8.46 -1.37
CA PHE A 73 2.22 8.51 -0.13
C PHE A 73 1.55 9.37 0.94
N ARG A 74 1.61 8.91 2.19
CA ARG A 74 1.18 9.63 3.39
C ARG A 74 2.39 10.13 4.19
N PHE A 75 3.13 11.06 3.60
CA PHE A 75 4.26 11.69 4.30
C PHE A 75 3.78 12.47 5.52
N ARG A 76 4.50 12.30 6.62
CA ARG A 76 4.40 13.10 7.84
C ARG A 76 5.67 13.93 7.99
N ASN A 77 5.54 15.13 8.56
CA ASN A 77 6.71 15.90 8.94
C ASN A 77 7.36 15.31 10.20
N TYR A 78 8.57 15.77 10.53
CA TYR A 78 9.33 15.25 11.66
C TYR A 78 8.63 15.44 13.01
N GLU A 79 7.94 16.56 13.20
CA GLU A 79 7.23 16.89 14.44
C GLU A 79 6.03 15.96 14.66
N GLU A 80 5.30 15.63 13.58
CA GLU A 80 4.23 14.64 13.57
C GLU A 80 4.77 13.23 13.88
N PHE A 81 5.90 12.84 13.28
CA PHE A 81 6.55 11.56 13.58
C PHE A 81 7.01 11.46 15.04
N ALA A 82 7.56 12.53 15.60
CA ALA A 82 8.03 12.56 16.98
C ALA A 82 6.89 12.31 17.98
N GLN A 83 5.68 12.80 17.69
CA GLN A 83 4.47 12.56 18.50
C GLN A 83 3.97 11.11 18.42
N LEU A 84 4.42 10.36 17.41
CA LEU A 84 3.97 9.00 17.11
C LEU A 84 5.01 7.94 17.47
N LYS A 85 6.14 8.34 18.08
CA LYS A 85 7.28 7.49 18.40
C LYS A 85 6.91 6.23 19.21
N ASP A 86 5.88 6.33 20.05
CA ASP A 86 5.42 5.24 20.91
C ASP A 86 4.09 4.61 20.44
N SER A 87 3.59 5.02 19.27
CA SER A 87 2.38 4.46 18.65
C SER A 87 2.74 3.30 17.73
N THR A 88 2.07 2.16 17.91
CA THR A 88 2.21 0.98 17.04
C THR A 88 1.00 0.77 16.12
N TYR A 89 0.05 1.71 16.10
CA TYR A 89 -1.26 1.53 15.47
C TYR A 89 -1.31 1.95 13.99
N ASP A 90 -0.34 2.71 13.51
CA ASP A 90 -0.33 3.28 12.16
C ASP A 90 0.92 2.87 11.39
N LEU A 91 0.74 2.64 10.09
CA LEU A 91 1.82 2.49 9.12
C LEU A 91 2.13 3.87 8.50
N TYR A 92 3.42 4.14 8.29
CA TYR A 92 3.88 5.44 7.81
C TYR A 92 4.77 5.32 6.58
N ASP A 93 4.60 6.26 5.65
CA ASP A 93 5.48 6.44 4.52
C ASP A 93 6.57 7.47 4.87
N VAL A 94 7.84 7.09 4.69
CA VAL A 94 8.99 7.95 4.98
C VAL A 94 9.78 8.21 3.69
N ILE A 95 10.15 9.47 3.48
CA ILE A 95 11.12 9.87 2.46
C ILE A 95 12.27 10.62 3.12
N GLY A 96 13.50 10.26 2.77
CA GLY A 96 14.69 10.87 3.34
C GLY A 96 15.97 10.49 2.61
N CYS A 97 17.05 11.20 2.94
CA CYS A 97 18.39 10.88 2.49
C CYS A 97 19.07 9.99 3.52
N ILE A 98 19.59 8.84 3.08
CA ILE A 98 20.41 7.99 3.93
C ILE A 98 21.76 8.69 4.14
N LYS A 99 22.05 9.12 5.37
CA LYS A 99 23.29 9.84 5.71
C LYS A 99 24.43 8.90 6.07
N ASN A 100 24.17 7.89 6.88
CA ASN A 100 25.11 6.85 7.29
C ASN A 100 24.36 5.53 7.40
N ILE A 101 25.03 4.42 7.09
CA ILE A 101 24.55 3.05 7.31
C ILE A 101 25.60 2.35 8.16
N GLU A 102 25.21 1.77 9.30
CA GLU A 102 26.14 0.98 10.10
C GLU A 102 26.39 -0.37 9.42
N LYS A 103 27.65 -0.84 9.41
CA LYS A 103 28.04 -2.09 8.72
C LYS A 103 27.32 -3.33 9.24
N THR A 104 26.84 -3.29 10.48
CA THR A 104 26.02 -4.35 11.10
C THR A 104 24.67 -4.55 10.42
N ASP A 105 24.16 -3.53 9.72
CA ASP A 105 22.85 -3.55 9.07
C ASP A 105 22.92 -4.04 7.61
N VAL A 106 24.12 -4.18 7.05
CA VAL A 106 24.33 -4.61 5.66
C VAL A 106 24.73 -6.08 5.64
N ARG A 107 23.79 -6.98 5.29
CA ARG A 107 24.06 -8.42 5.06
C ARG A 107 25.03 -8.73 3.90
N SER A 108 25.68 -7.74 3.31
CA SER A 108 26.50 -7.84 2.10
C SER A 108 27.92 -7.31 2.33
N LYS A 109 28.92 -8.07 1.88
CA LYS A 109 30.36 -7.77 1.98
C LYS A 109 30.88 -6.82 0.89
N THR A 110 30.03 -6.10 0.16
CA THR A 110 30.45 -5.20 -0.94
C THR A 110 29.96 -3.78 -0.75
N THR A 111 30.77 -2.83 -1.20
CA THR A 111 30.65 -1.37 -1.02
C THR A 111 29.21 -0.88 -1.26
N PRO A 112 28.59 -0.19 -0.28
CA PRO A 112 27.21 0.24 -0.42
C PRO A 112 27.11 1.33 -1.48
N VAL A 113 26.44 1.02 -2.59
CA VAL A 113 25.97 2.02 -3.55
C VAL A 113 24.89 2.84 -2.84
N LEU A 114 24.96 4.17 -2.90
CA LEU A 114 23.88 5.06 -2.43
C LEU A 114 22.58 4.65 -3.13
N ARG A 115 21.67 4.00 -2.38
CA ARG A 115 20.37 3.59 -2.87
C ARG A 115 19.32 4.49 -2.22
N ARG A 116 18.40 5.01 -3.03
CA ARG A 116 17.14 5.56 -2.53
C ARG A 116 16.34 4.38 -1.98
N VAL A 117 16.19 4.31 -0.65
CA VAL A 117 15.36 3.28 -0.01
C VAL A 117 14.01 3.91 0.30
N ILE A 118 12.96 3.36 -0.32
CA ILE A 118 11.57 3.61 0.08
C ILE A 118 11.22 2.40 0.92
N GLN A 119 11.10 2.58 2.24
CA GLN A 119 10.65 1.51 3.12
C GLN A 119 9.15 1.64 3.31
N LEU A 120 8.41 0.79 2.60
CA LEU A 120 6.99 0.60 2.80
C LEU A 120 6.83 -0.39 3.95
N TYR A 121 6.23 0.04 5.05
CA TYR A 121 5.75 -0.89 6.08
C TYR A 121 4.36 -1.37 5.63
N CYS A 122 4.30 -2.56 5.03
CA CYS A 122 3.05 -3.24 4.66
C CYS A 122 2.42 -3.93 5.87
#